data_AF-A0A9X6NYP4-F1
#
_entry.id   AF-A0A9X6NYP4-F1
#
_cell.length_a   1.000
_cell.length_b   1.000
_cell.length_c   1.000
_cell.angle_alpha   90.00
_cell.angle_beta   90.00
_cell.angle_gamma   90.00
#
_symmetry.space_group_name_H-M   'P 1'
#
loop_
_entity.id
_entity.type
_entity.pdbx_description
1 polymer ?
#
loop_
_entity_poly.entity_id
_entity_poly.type
_entity_poly.pdbx_seq_one_letter_code
_entity_poly.pdbx_strand_id
1 'polypeptide(L)' 'MKVKTFNRIGNEDKQDFENQINRFIKNKEVIDIKYQTALAIAASDQMGSTGEFEENVLVMYEEDN' A
#
# COMPACT_ATOMS: atom_id res chain seq x y z
N MET A 1 12.13 1.23 -16.97
CA MET A 1 11.40 0.63 -15.84
C MET A 1 11.84 1.21 -14.50
N LYS A 2 10.87 1.64 -13.69
CA LYS A 2 11.01 2.06 -12.30
C LYS A 2 9.98 1.37 -11.41
N VAL A 3 10.25 1.40 -10.10
CA VAL A 3 9.38 0.84 -9.06
C VAL A 3 9.05 1.94 -8.05
N LYS A 4 7.77 2.07 -7.70
CA LYS A 4 7.28 2.95 -6.63
C LYS A 4 6.52 2.11 -5.61
N THR A 5 6.85 2.28 -4.34
CA THR A 5 6.12 1.67 -3.23
C THR A 5 5.22 2.71 -2.55
N PHE A 6 4.03 2.26 -2.14
CA PHE A 6 3.05 2.99 -1.34
C PHE A 6 2.74 2.14 -0.12
N ASN A 7 2.85 2.72 1.07
CA ASN A 7 2.64 2.01 2.32
C ASN A 7 1.54 2.74 3.07
N ARG A 8 0.53 1.99 3.49
CA ARG A 8 -0.59 2.44 4.31
C ARG A 8 -0.40 1.82 5.68
N ILE A 9 -0.12 2.66 6.68
CA ILE A 9 0.13 2.24 8.06
C ILE A 9 -0.95 2.84 8.95
N GLY A 10 -1.57 2.02 9.79
CA GLY A 10 -2.55 2.47 10.77
C GLY A 10 -3.91 2.84 10.17
N ASN A 11 -4.45 3.98 10.58
CA ASN A 11 -5.85 4.37 10.32
C ASN A 11 -6.02 5.35 9.14
N GLU A 12 -5.07 5.40 8.19
CA GLU A 12 -5.30 6.12 6.93
C GLU A 12 -6.63 5.65 6.32
N ASP A 13 -7.32 6.52 5.58
CA ASP A 13 -8.55 6.14 4.89
C ASP A 13 -8.22 5.32 3.62
N LYS A 14 -9.03 4.30 3.31
CA LYS A 14 -8.75 3.38 2.19
C LYS A 14 -8.88 4.11 0.86
N GLN A 15 -9.88 4.98 0.74
CA GLN A 15 -10.14 5.73 -0.47
C GLN A 15 -9.05 6.78 -0.71
N ASP A 16 -8.56 7.42 0.35
CA ASP A 16 -7.45 8.36 0.23
C ASP A 16 -6.15 7.69 -0.24
N PHE A 17 -5.86 6.49 0.27
CA PHE A 17 -4.70 5.69 -0.16
C PHE A 17 -4.81 5.26 -1.64
N GLU A 18 -5.96 4.73 -2.05
CA GLU A 18 -6.22 4.39 -3.45
C GLU A 18 -6.12 5.60 -4.38
N ASN A 19 -6.65 6.75 -3.94
CA ASN A 19 -6.57 8.00 -4.69
C ASN A 19 -5.13 8.50 -4.89
N GLN A 20 -4.21 8.21 -3.95
CA GLN A 20 -2.79 8.54 -4.11
C GLN A 20 -2.13 7.69 -5.19
N ILE A 21 -2.39 6.38 -5.18
CA ILE A 21 -1.89 5.44 -6.20
C ILE A 21 -2.44 5.83 -7.57
N ASN A 22 -3.74 6.07 -7.68
CA ASN A 22 -4.42 6.47 -8.92
C ASN A 22 -3.85 7.79 -9.49
N ARG A 23 -3.60 8.79 -8.64
CA ARG A 23 -2.96 10.04 -9.05
C ARG A 23 -1.55 9.81 -9.60
N PHE A 24 -0.79 8.90 -9.01
CA PHE A 24 0.56 8.58 -9.47
C PHE A 24 0.58 7.90 -10.83
N ILE A 25 -0.28 6.90 -11.04
CA ILE A 25 -0.30 6.07 -12.26
C ILE A 25 -1.03 6.72 -13.44
N LYS A 26 -1.82 7.77 -13.20
CA LYS A 26 -2.69 8.41 -14.21
C LYS A 26 -2.02 8.69 -15.56
N ASN A 27 -0.74 9.08 -15.53
CA ASN A 27 0.03 9.45 -16.72
C ASN A 27 1.28 8.56 -16.87
N LYS A 28 1.18 7.27 -16.51
CA LYS A 28 2.30 6.32 -16.60
C LYS A 28 1.87 5.07 -17.34
N GLU A 29 2.78 4.53 -18.12
CA GLU A 29 2.65 3.16 -18.62
C GLU A 29 2.94 2.19 -17.47
N VAL A 30 1.87 1.66 -16.86
CA VAL A 30 1.97 0.70 -15.77
C VAL A 30 2.23 -0.69 -16.34
N ILE A 31 3.29 -1.32 -15.85
CA ILE A 31 3.67 -2.68 -16.21
C ILE A 31 2.96 -3.67 -15.28
N ASP A 32 2.97 -3.40 -13.98
CA ASP A 32 2.40 -4.28 -12.96
C ASP A 32 2.10 -3.53 -11.66
N ILE A 33 1.14 -4.05 -10.89
CA ILE A 33 0.80 -3.59 -9.53
C ILE A 33 0.68 -4.81 -8.61
N LYS A 34 1.50 -4.87 -7.56
CA LYS A 34 1.47 -5.92 -6.55
C LYS A 34 0.98 -5.37 -5.21
N TYR A 35 0.08 -6.10 -4.57
CA TYR A 35 -0.48 -5.76 -3.25
C TYR A 35 0.02 -6.76 -2.21
N GLN A 36 0.39 -6.27 -1.04
CA GLN A 36 0.76 -7.07 0.11
C GLN A 36 0.11 -6.49 1.36
N THR A 37 -0.53 -7.34 2.15
CA THR A 37 -1.14 -6.95 3.42
C THR A 37 -0.50 -7.76 4.53
N ALA A 38 -0.08 -7.08 5.59
CA ALA A 38 0.42 -7.71 6.80
C ALA A 38 -0.48 -7.30 7.98
N LEU A 39 -0.86 -8.29 8.79
CA LEU A 39 -1.55 -8.06 10.04
C LEU A 39 -0.64 -8.54 11.16
N ALA A 40 -0.10 -7.61 11.94
CA ALA A 40 0.62 -7.95 13.16
C ALA A 40 -0.40 -8.12 14.29
N ILE A 41 -0.73 -9.37 14.61
CA ILE A 41 -1.52 -9.69 15.81
C ILE A 41 -0.53 -9.90 16.96
N ALA A 42 -0.46 -8.94 17.88
CA ALA A 42 0.19 -9.19 19.16
C ALA A 42 -0.68 -10.19 19.94
N ALA A 43 -0.21 -11.42 20.08
CA ALA A 43 -0.84 -12.44 20.92
C ALA A 43 -0.58 -12.10 22.39
N SER A 44 -1.39 -11.22 22.96
CA SER A 44 -1.49 -11.07 24.42
C SER A 44 -2.86 -11.56 24.88
N ASP A 45 -2.87 -12.70 25.56
CA ASP A 45 -4.04 -13.40 26.10
C ASP A 45 -4.89 -12.60 27.11
N GLN A 46 -4.59 -11.33 27.35
CA GLN A 46 -5.40 -10.43 28.16
C GLN A 46 -5.42 -9.03 27.54
N MET A 47 -6.63 -8.52 27.32
CA MET A 47 -6.97 -7.15 26.90
C MET A 47 -6.75 -6.78 25.42
N GLY A 48 -7.86 -6.77 24.66
CA GLY A 48 -8.09 -5.88 23.51
C GLY A 48 -7.01 -5.84 22.45
N SER A 49 -7.00 -6.81 21.53
CA SER A 49 -6.10 -6.84 20.38
C SER A 49 -6.28 -5.59 19.49
N THR A 50 -5.37 -4.62 19.58
CA THR A 50 -5.18 -3.60 18.54
C THR A 50 -4.13 -4.13 17.57
N GLY A 51 -4.55 -4.93 16.59
CA GLY A 51 -3.66 -5.37 15.53
C GLY A 51 -3.20 -4.18 14.70
N GLU A 52 -1.90 -4.07 14.42
CA GLU A 52 -1.40 -3.10 13.45
C GLU A 52 -1.60 -3.70 12.06
N PHE A 53 -2.34 -2.98 11.22
CA PHE A 53 -2.62 -3.36 9.85
C PHE A 53 -1.77 -2.51 8.91
N GLU A 54 -1.00 -3.20 8.07
CA GLU A 54 -0.12 -2.59 7.08
C GLU A 54 -0.50 -3.08 5.69
N GLU A 55 -0.74 -2.16 4.76
CA GLU A 55 -0.90 -2.46 3.34
C GLU A 55 0.23 -1.82 2.54
N ASN A 56 0.85 -2.61 1.67
CA ASN A 56 1.93 -2.21 0.80
C ASN A 56 1.51 -2.44 -0.65
N VAL A 57 1.70 -1.43 -1.50
CA VAL A 57 1.45 -1.49 -2.94
C VAL A 57 2.73 -1.14 -3.68
N LEU A 58 3.15 -2.05 -4.56
CA LEU A 58 4.30 -1.88 -5.42
C LEU A 58 3.82 -1.67 -6.86
N VAL A 59 4.14 -0.52 -7.44
CA VAL A 59 3.81 -0.16 -8.81
C VAL A 59 5.08 -0.20 -9.66
N MET A 60 5.08 -1.04 -10.69
CA MET A 60 6.12 -1.09 -11.71
C MET A 60 5.64 -0.30 -12.93
N TYR A 61 6.45 0.63 -13.43
CA TYR A 61 6.07 1.51 -14.53
C TYR A 61 7.25 1.84 -15.43
N GLU A 62 6.98 2.17 -16.70
CA GLU A 62 7.98 2.78 -17.57
C GLU A 62 8.12 4.26 -17.27
N GLU A 63 9.37 4.74 -17.31
CA GLU A 63 9.65 6.17 -17.23
C GLU A 63 10.05 6.62 -18.63
N ASP A 64 9.33 7.61 -19.16
CA ASP A 64 9.70 8.24 -20.43
C ASP A 64 11.11 8.84 -20.29
N ASN A 65 12.01 8.49 -21.22
CA ASN A 65 13.39 9.01 -21.28
C ASN A 65 13.44 10.54 -21.48
#